data_AF-A0A1Y5GQ64-F1
#
_entry.id   AF-A0A1Y5GQ64-F1
#
_cell.length_a   1.000
_cell.length_b   1.000
_cell.length_c   1.000
_cell.angle_alpha   90.00
_cell.angle_beta   90.00
_cell.angle_gamma   90.00
#
_symmetry.space_group_name_H-M   'P 1'
#
loop_
_entity.id
_entity.type
_entity.pdbx_description
1 polymer ?
#
loop_
_entity_poly.entity_id
_entity_poly.type
_entity_poly.pdbx_seq_one_letter_code
_entity_poly.pdbx_strand_id
1 'polypeptide(L)'
;MLVEKKFVVYCLMLLKSVIVGAIYSIIHDQIIYTFSPDYFHRFKFIEYSVDWAGESPRLAVSFVGVLSGWWIALLLGAIPGTFGLFFIPARIMFRELMKTCMLIVLILEMSGLLGILFGYSYVNIFTWSDYIDWVRPGVLDPVSFLRMRFAYIAGYIGCVVGLIVGLGYLGHVAFTQGELRRAEAE
;
A
#
# COMPACT_ATOMS: atom_id res chain seq x y z
N MET A 1 5.36 -14.91 30.14
CA MET A 1 6.53 -14.87 29.23
C MET A 1 6.25 -15.14 27.73
N LEU A 2 5.68 -16.29 27.31
CA LEU A 2 5.49 -16.56 25.85
C LEU A 2 4.44 -15.63 25.20
N VAL A 3 3.34 -15.38 25.90
CA VAL A 3 2.25 -14.48 25.46
C VAL A 3 2.72 -13.03 25.41
N GLU A 4 3.42 -12.56 26.44
CA GLU A 4 4.03 -11.21 26.49
C GLU A 4 4.95 -10.97 25.29
N LYS A 5 5.82 -11.92 24.95
CA LYS A 5 6.72 -11.81 23.79
C LYS A 5 5.97 -11.68 22.46
N LYS A 6 4.84 -12.39 22.30
CA LYS A 6 4.00 -12.28 21.08
C LYS A 6 3.28 -10.94 21.00
N PHE A 7 2.76 -10.45 22.12
CA PHE A 7 2.13 -9.14 22.18
C PHE A 7 3.11 -8.01 21.81
N VAL A 8 4.34 -8.07 22.33
CA VAL A 8 5.42 -7.14 21.94
C VAL A 8 5.69 -7.23 20.44
N VAL A 9 5.81 -8.44 19.87
CA VAL A 9 5.99 -8.61 18.42
C VAL A 9 4.82 -8.03 17.62
N TYR A 10 3.58 -8.23 18.07
CA TYR A 10 2.40 -7.65 17.42
C TYR A 10 2.46 -6.12 17.39
N CYS A 11 2.68 -5.46 18.53
CA CYS A 11 2.81 -4.00 18.60
C CYS A 11 3.98 -3.48 17.75
N LEU A 12 5.12 -4.17 17.76
CA LEU A 12 6.26 -3.83 16.90
C LEU A 12 5.92 -3.96 15.42
N MET A 13 5.12 -4.96 15.04
CA MET A 13 4.68 -5.13 13.65
C MET A 13 3.71 -4.04 13.21
N LEU A 14 2.81 -3.58 14.08
CA LEU A 14 1.95 -2.42 13.79
C LEU A 14 2.76 -1.16 13.54
N LEU A 15 3.73 -0.86 14.41
CA LEU A 15 4.59 0.31 14.23
C LEU A 15 5.40 0.20 12.93
N LYS A 16 5.96 -0.98 12.65
CA LYS A 16 6.70 -1.24 11.41
C LYS A 16 5.81 -1.11 10.18
N SER A 17 4.58 -1.59 10.21
CA SER A 17 3.68 -1.49 9.05
C SER A 17 3.36 -0.03 8.74
N VAL A 18 3.09 0.80 9.75
CA VAL A 18 2.89 2.25 9.58
C VAL A 18 4.12 2.92 8.98
N ILE A 19 5.32 2.64 9.49
CA ILE A 19 6.56 3.23 8.98
C ILE A 19 6.80 2.81 7.52
N VAL A 20 6.69 1.51 7.23
CA VAL A 20 6.88 0.98 5.86
C VAL A 20 5.85 1.58 4.90
N GLY A 21 4.58 1.66 5.32
CA GLY A 21 3.52 2.25 4.53
C GLY A 21 3.74 3.74 4.26
N ALA A 22 4.15 4.52 5.26
CA ALA A 22 4.47 5.93 5.08
C ALA A 22 5.64 6.14 4.11
N ILE A 23 6.72 5.36 4.25
CA ILE A 23 7.87 5.41 3.32
C ILE A 23 7.44 5.03 1.91
N TYR A 24 6.67 3.94 1.78
CA TYR A 24 6.12 3.50 0.51
C TYR A 24 5.30 4.60 -0.16
N SER A 25 4.34 5.19 0.55
CA SER A 25 3.47 6.23 0.01
C SER A 25 4.24 7.50 -0.35
N ILE A 26 5.28 7.89 0.42
CA ILE A 26 6.17 8.98 0.00
C ILE A 26 6.81 8.66 -1.34
N ILE A 27 7.44 7.49 -1.49
CA ILE A 27 8.16 7.12 -2.71
C ILE A 27 7.19 7.04 -3.90
N HIS A 28 6.06 6.36 -3.73
CA HIS A 28 5.05 6.21 -4.75
C HIS A 28 4.49 7.57 -5.20
N ASP A 29 4.15 8.44 -4.26
CA ASP A 29 3.61 9.78 -4.56
C ASP A 29 4.65 10.65 -5.28
N GLN A 30 5.94 10.52 -4.96
CA GLN A 30 7.01 11.22 -5.69
C GLN A 30 7.14 10.77 -7.15
N ILE A 31 6.92 9.49 -7.41
CA ILE A 31 6.88 8.94 -8.77
C ILE A 31 5.68 9.53 -9.50
N ILE A 32 4.48 9.46 -8.91
CA ILE A 32 3.26 10.00 -9.53
C ILE A 32 3.37 11.49 -9.81
N TYR A 33 3.91 12.27 -8.86
CA TYR A 33 4.10 13.72 -9.06
C TYR A 33 5.05 14.03 -10.22
N THR A 34 6.02 13.15 -10.50
CA THR A 34 6.93 13.31 -11.64
C THR A 34 6.20 13.13 -12.98
N PHE A 35 5.23 12.22 -13.04
CA PHE A 35 4.45 11.96 -14.25
C PHE A 35 3.25 12.92 -14.42
N SER A 36 2.63 13.37 -13.33
CA SER A 36 1.54 14.34 -13.37
C SER A 36 1.57 15.25 -12.13
N PRO A 37 2.25 16.40 -12.22
CA PRO A 37 2.18 17.43 -11.19
C PRO A 37 0.74 17.92 -10.96
N ASP A 38 -0.06 18.00 -12.03
CA ASP A 38 -1.47 18.38 -12.01
C ASP A 38 -2.31 17.48 -11.09
N TYR A 39 -1.98 16.19 -11.01
CA TYR A 39 -2.66 15.26 -10.09
C TYR A 39 -2.56 15.71 -8.63
N PHE A 40 -1.44 16.31 -8.23
CA PHE A 40 -1.31 16.83 -6.88
C PHE A 40 -1.90 18.22 -6.74
N HIS A 41 -1.54 19.15 -7.62
CA HIS A 41 -1.96 20.55 -7.52
C HIS A 41 -3.47 20.76 -7.67
N ARG A 42 -4.14 19.92 -8.47
CA ARG A 42 -5.58 20.06 -8.75
C ARG A 42 -6.45 19.06 -7.99
N PHE A 43 -5.83 18.15 -7.24
CA PHE A 43 -6.59 17.14 -6.50
C PHE A 43 -6.00 16.88 -5.11
N LYS A 44 -4.83 16.24 -5.00
CA LYS A 44 -4.35 15.75 -3.69
C LYS A 44 -4.03 16.88 -2.70
N PHE A 45 -3.39 17.97 -3.10
CA PHE A 45 -3.10 19.07 -2.17
C PHE A 45 -4.36 19.73 -1.65
N ILE A 46 -5.41 19.84 -2.49
CA ILE A 46 -6.71 20.38 -2.10
C ILE A 46 -7.41 19.40 -1.15
N GLU A 47 -7.40 18.10 -1.46
CA GLU A 47 -7.99 17.04 -0.63
C GLU A 47 -7.41 17.03 0.80
N TYR A 48 -6.11 17.27 0.94
CA TYR A 48 -5.42 17.32 2.23
C TYR A 48 -5.22 18.74 2.80
N SER A 49 -5.78 19.77 2.16
CA SER A 49 -5.65 21.19 2.59
C SER A 49 -4.19 21.62 2.82
N VAL A 50 -3.31 21.33 1.86
CA VAL A 50 -1.87 21.63 1.93
C VAL A 50 -1.56 22.95 1.23
N ASP A 51 -1.83 24.07 1.91
CA ASP A 51 -1.76 25.41 1.32
C ASP A 51 -0.34 25.87 0.94
N TRP A 52 0.68 25.35 1.64
CA TRP A 52 2.10 25.65 1.37
C TRP A 52 2.68 24.84 0.20
N ALA A 53 1.87 24.01 -0.47
CA ALA A 53 2.35 23.16 -1.55
C ALA A 53 2.92 23.92 -2.75
N GLY A 54 2.54 25.19 -2.95
CA GLY A 54 3.15 26.06 -3.97
C GLY A 54 4.59 26.44 -3.68
N GLU A 55 4.98 26.53 -2.41
CA GLU A 55 6.34 26.94 -1.99
C GLU A 55 7.32 25.77 -2.08
N SER A 56 6.88 24.58 -1.71
CA SER A 56 7.72 23.37 -1.70
C SER A 56 6.93 22.14 -2.16
N PRO A 57 6.62 22.02 -3.47
CA PRO A 57 5.73 20.98 -3.97
C PRO A 57 6.20 19.56 -3.65
N ARG A 58 7.50 19.28 -3.80
CA ARG A 58 8.07 17.96 -3.51
C ARG A 58 7.96 17.60 -2.02
N LEU A 59 8.13 18.56 -1.13
CA LEU A 59 7.93 18.32 0.30
C LEU A 59 6.45 18.09 0.61
N ALA A 60 5.55 18.84 -0.04
CA ALA A 60 4.10 18.66 0.10
C ALA A 60 3.64 17.29 -0.40
N VAL A 61 4.22 16.79 -1.50
CA VAL A 61 3.98 15.42 -1.97
C VAL A 61 4.36 14.40 -0.90
N SER A 62 5.55 14.54 -0.28
CA SER A 62 5.94 13.63 0.81
C SER A 62 5.00 13.71 2.01
N PHE A 63 4.55 14.91 2.37
CA PHE A 63 3.60 15.11 3.46
C PHE A 63 2.24 14.44 3.17
N VAL A 64 1.70 14.62 1.97
CA VAL A 64 0.49 13.93 1.49
C VAL A 64 0.69 12.41 1.46
N GLY A 65 1.87 11.94 1.04
CA GLY A 65 2.21 10.53 1.04
C GLY A 65 2.09 9.92 2.45
N VAL A 66 2.64 10.59 3.46
CA VAL A 66 2.49 10.16 4.85
C VAL A 66 1.02 10.14 5.26
N LEU A 67 0.27 11.22 5.05
CA LEU A 67 -1.12 11.36 5.47
C LEU A 67 -2.07 10.37 4.79
N SER A 68 -1.81 10.02 3.54
CA SER A 68 -2.65 9.12 2.77
C SER A 68 -2.38 7.64 3.06
N GLY A 69 -1.13 7.27 3.38
CA GLY A 69 -0.70 5.87 3.47
C GLY A 69 -0.76 5.22 4.85
N TRP A 70 -0.59 6.00 5.92
CA TRP A 70 -0.33 5.45 7.26
C TRP A 70 -1.47 4.57 7.81
N TRP A 71 -2.73 4.95 7.58
CA TRP A 71 -3.89 4.26 8.15
C TRP A 71 -4.18 2.94 7.42
N ILE A 72 -4.01 2.89 6.09
CA ILE A 72 -4.14 1.65 5.31
C ILE A 72 -3.05 0.67 5.77
N ALA A 73 -1.82 1.16 5.94
CA ALA A 73 -0.72 0.32 6.38
C ALA A 73 -0.89 -0.18 7.83
N LEU A 74 -1.54 0.59 8.69
CA LEU A 74 -1.96 0.11 10.01
C LEU A 74 -2.94 -1.06 9.89
N LEU A 75 -3.98 -0.94 9.04
CA LEU A 75 -4.95 -2.02 8.80
C LEU A 75 -4.29 -3.27 8.21
N LEU A 76 -3.43 -3.10 7.21
CA LEU A 76 -2.67 -4.17 6.56
C LEU A 76 -1.59 -4.79 7.47
N GLY A 77 -1.21 -4.14 8.57
CA GLY A 77 -0.39 -4.72 9.63
C GLY A 77 -1.23 -5.43 10.70
N ALA A 78 -2.36 -4.83 11.08
CA ALA A 78 -3.22 -5.33 12.15
C ALA A 78 -3.88 -6.65 11.79
N ILE A 79 -4.39 -6.79 10.57
CA ILE A 79 -5.09 -8.01 10.14
C ILE A 79 -4.12 -9.19 10.06
N PRO A 80 -3.01 -9.18 9.31
CA PRO A 80 -2.04 -10.29 9.34
C PRO A 80 -1.44 -10.49 10.73
N GLY A 81 -1.22 -9.40 11.48
CA GLY A 81 -0.67 -9.46 12.83
C GLY A 81 -1.51 -10.29 13.81
N THR A 82 -2.85 -10.24 13.72
CA THR A 82 -3.73 -11.07 14.55
C THR A 82 -3.61 -12.54 14.19
N PHE A 83 -3.56 -12.89 12.90
CA PHE A 83 -3.26 -14.25 12.44
C PHE A 83 -1.85 -14.70 12.86
N GLY A 84 -0.91 -13.77 12.96
CA GLY A 84 0.44 -13.99 13.48
C GLY A 84 0.47 -14.61 14.87
N LEU A 85 -0.54 -14.37 15.71
CA LEU A 85 -0.59 -14.87 17.08
C LEU A 85 -0.65 -16.40 17.16
N PHE A 86 -1.09 -17.09 16.09
CA PHE A 86 -1.10 -18.56 16.01
C PHE A 86 0.30 -19.17 15.88
N PHE A 87 1.32 -18.40 15.44
CA PHE A 87 2.67 -18.91 15.33
C PHE A 87 3.36 -19.04 16.69
N ILE A 88 4.04 -20.17 16.89
CA ILE A 88 4.92 -20.43 18.04
C ILE A 88 6.24 -20.91 17.44
N PRO A 89 7.42 -20.38 17.82
CA PRO A 89 7.69 -19.26 18.73
C PRO A 89 7.57 -17.86 18.11
N ALA A 90 7.64 -16.81 18.94
CA ALA A 90 7.51 -15.39 18.53
C ALA A 90 8.53 -14.94 17.46
N ARG A 91 9.71 -15.57 17.38
CA ARG A 91 10.69 -15.34 16.30
C ARG A 91 10.15 -15.75 14.93
N ILE A 92 9.41 -16.85 14.86
CA ILE A 92 8.75 -17.30 13.63
C ILE A 92 7.64 -16.32 13.28
N MET A 93 6.79 -15.95 14.24
CA MET A 93 5.75 -14.92 14.04
C MET A 93 6.33 -13.66 13.40
N PHE A 94 7.38 -13.07 13.97
CA PHE A 94 8.01 -11.87 13.42
C PHE A 94 8.49 -12.07 11.97
N ARG A 95 9.21 -13.17 11.71
CA ARG A 95 9.76 -13.47 10.39
C ARG A 95 8.68 -13.62 9.33
N GLU A 96 7.64 -14.42 9.61
CA GLU A 96 6.58 -14.67 8.63
C GLU A 96 5.72 -13.42 8.42
N LEU A 97 5.42 -12.65 9.48
CA LEU A 97 4.72 -11.36 9.34
C LEU A 97 5.50 -10.33 8.53
N MET A 98 6.83 -10.26 8.68
CA MET A 98 7.66 -9.38 7.84
C MET A 98 7.62 -9.81 6.37
N LYS A 99 7.67 -11.11 6.07
CA LYS A 99 7.52 -11.60 4.69
C LYS A 99 6.14 -11.27 4.12
N THR A 100 5.07 -11.48 4.89
CA THR A 100 3.72 -11.12 4.49
C THR A 100 3.60 -9.63 4.21
N CYS A 101 4.18 -8.78 5.05
CA CYS A 101 4.21 -7.33 4.83
C CYS A 101 4.91 -6.98 3.50
N MET A 102 6.08 -7.55 3.23
CA MET A 102 6.81 -7.32 1.97
C MET A 102 6.04 -7.84 0.75
N LEU A 103 5.38 -8.99 0.88
CA LEU A 103 4.53 -9.56 -0.18
C LEU A 103 3.35 -8.64 -0.51
N ILE A 104 2.68 -8.10 0.51
CA ILE A 104 1.58 -7.14 0.34
C ILE A 104 2.09 -5.89 -0.39
N VAL A 105 3.21 -5.31 0.07
CA VAL A 105 3.81 -4.12 -0.57
C VAL A 105 4.18 -4.39 -2.03
N LEU A 106 4.75 -5.57 -2.32
CA LEU A 106 5.07 -5.96 -3.69
C LEU A 106 3.82 -6.06 -4.57
N ILE A 107 2.77 -6.74 -4.10
CA ILE A 107 1.53 -6.89 -4.87
C ILE A 107 0.88 -5.53 -5.10
N LEU A 108 0.88 -4.67 -4.07
CA LEU A 108 0.35 -3.32 -4.14
C LEU A 108 1.09 -2.50 -5.20
N GLU A 109 2.42 -2.49 -5.18
CA GLU A 109 3.23 -1.76 -6.18
C GLU A 109 3.04 -2.32 -7.59
N MET A 110 3.07 -3.64 -7.76
CA MET A 110 2.81 -4.28 -9.05
C MET A 110 1.41 -3.93 -9.59
N SER A 111 0.40 -3.84 -8.71
CA SER A 111 -0.94 -3.42 -9.10
C SER A 111 -0.96 -1.95 -9.55
N GLY A 112 -0.27 -1.07 -8.83
CA GLY A 112 -0.10 0.34 -9.22
C GLY A 112 0.56 0.48 -10.60
N LEU A 113 1.65 -0.27 -10.85
CA LEU A 113 2.33 -0.30 -12.15
C LEU A 113 1.42 -0.82 -13.27
N LEU A 114 0.61 -1.85 -13.02
CA LEU A 114 -0.40 -2.32 -13.97
C LEU A 114 -1.47 -1.25 -14.24
N GLY A 115 -1.86 -0.48 -13.21
CA GLY A 115 -2.75 0.67 -13.36
C GLY A 115 -2.15 1.76 -14.26
N ILE A 116 -0.87 2.07 -14.10
CA ILE A 116 -0.14 2.99 -14.99
C ILE A 116 -0.12 2.43 -16.42
N LEU A 117 0.25 1.16 -16.60
CA LEU A 117 0.30 0.52 -17.92
C LEU A 117 -1.06 0.55 -18.62
N PHE A 118 -2.13 0.23 -17.89
CA PHE A 118 -3.50 0.33 -18.38
C PHE A 118 -3.83 1.77 -18.78
N GLY A 119 -3.51 2.74 -17.91
CA GLY A 119 -3.71 4.16 -18.19
C GLY A 119 -3.02 4.60 -19.49
N TYR A 120 -1.75 4.23 -19.68
CA TYR A 120 -1.01 4.58 -20.90
C TYR A 120 -1.54 3.88 -22.15
N SER A 121 -2.08 2.66 -22.01
CA SER A 121 -2.60 1.88 -23.13
C SER A 121 -3.98 2.36 -23.58
N TYR A 122 -4.83 2.82 -22.64
CA TYR A 122 -6.23 3.13 -22.93
C TYR A 122 -6.55 4.62 -22.92
N VAL A 123 -5.94 5.41 -22.03
CA VAL A 123 -6.22 6.85 -21.90
C VAL A 123 -5.31 7.64 -22.82
N ASN A 124 -5.91 8.32 -23.80
CA ASN A 124 -5.24 9.18 -24.75
C ASN A 124 -6.13 10.41 -25.07
N ILE A 125 -5.67 11.27 -25.99
CA ILE A 125 -6.36 12.51 -26.35
C ILE A 125 -7.77 12.31 -26.93
N PHE A 126 -8.10 11.10 -27.42
CA PHE A 126 -9.40 10.77 -27.98
C PHE A 126 -10.34 10.07 -26.99
N THR A 127 -9.80 9.42 -25.95
CA THR A 127 -10.57 8.59 -25.00
C THR A 127 -10.72 9.22 -23.62
N TRP A 128 -9.96 10.28 -23.29
CA TRP A 128 -10.01 10.88 -21.95
C TRP A 128 -11.39 11.43 -21.58
N SER A 129 -12.19 11.86 -22.58
CA SER A 129 -13.54 12.38 -22.38
C SER A 129 -14.51 11.32 -21.83
N ASP A 130 -14.24 10.04 -22.07
CA ASP A 130 -15.03 8.93 -21.51
C ASP A 130 -14.92 8.86 -19.97
N TYR A 131 -13.89 9.52 -19.42
CA TYR A 131 -13.61 9.62 -17.99
C TYR A 131 -13.70 11.06 -17.47
N ILE A 132 -14.46 11.93 -18.14
CA ILE A 132 -14.55 13.36 -17.80
C ILE A 132 -14.95 13.59 -16.32
N ASP A 133 -15.83 12.76 -15.78
CA ASP A 133 -16.30 12.84 -14.38
C ASP A 133 -15.17 12.61 -13.35
N TRP A 134 -14.07 12.02 -13.80
CA TRP A 134 -12.90 11.76 -12.97
C TRP A 134 -11.87 12.88 -13.06
N VAL A 135 -12.01 13.84 -13.98
CA VAL A 135 -11.11 14.98 -14.09
C VAL A 135 -11.57 16.09 -13.14
N ARG A 136 -10.64 16.68 -12.39
CA ARG A 136 -10.95 17.81 -11.50
C ARG A 136 -10.94 19.14 -12.27
N PRO A 137 -11.74 20.13 -11.86
CA PRO A 137 -11.69 21.46 -12.48
C PRO A 137 -10.28 22.06 -12.45
N GLY A 138 -9.86 22.68 -13.55
CA GLY A 138 -8.56 23.36 -13.67
C GLY A 138 -7.36 22.46 -13.96
N VAL A 139 -7.57 21.16 -14.19
CA VAL A 139 -6.53 20.26 -14.73
C VAL A 139 -6.14 20.70 -16.14
N LEU A 140 -4.84 20.91 -16.38
CA LEU A 140 -4.28 21.36 -17.65
C LEU A 140 -3.99 20.17 -18.59
N ASP A 141 -3.56 19.04 -18.02
CA ASP A 141 -3.36 17.78 -18.74
C ASP A 141 -4.25 16.64 -18.19
N PRO A 142 -5.50 16.52 -18.69
CA PRO A 142 -6.43 15.49 -18.27
C PRO A 142 -5.93 14.06 -18.55
N VAL A 143 -5.15 13.87 -19.61
CA VAL A 143 -4.66 12.55 -20.02
C VAL A 143 -3.68 12.04 -18.96
N SER A 144 -2.65 12.80 -18.62
CA SER A 144 -1.67 12.40 -17.60
C SER A 144 -2.32 12.30 -16.23
N PHE A 145 -3.26 13.20 -15.90
CA PHE A 145 -4.02 13.15 -14.66
C PHE A 145 -4.77 11.81 -14.50
N LEU A 146 -5.52 11.41 -15.53
CA LEU A 146 -6.30 10.17 -15.51
C LEU A 146 -5.41 8.93 -15.46
N ARG A 147 -4.29 8.91 -16.20
CA ARG A 147 -3.31 7.82 -16.15
C ARG A 147 -2.80 7.59 -14.73
N MET A 148 -2.46 8.66 -14.02
CA MET A 148 -2.02 8.56 -12.62
C MET A 148 -3.16 8.18 -11.69
N ARG A 149 -4.40 8.62 -11.96
CA ARG A 149 -5.57 8.19 -11.20
C ARG A 149 -5.82 6.69 -11.30
N PHE A 150 -5.60 6.07 -12.46
CA PHE A 150 -5.67 4.61 -12.62
C PHE A 150 -4.63 3.88 -11.77
N ALA A 151 -3.42 4.43 -11.63
CA ALA A 151 -2.40 3.88 -10.74
C ALA A 151 -2.90 3.77 -9.29
N TYR A 152 -3.50 4.83 -8.75
CA TYR A 152 -4.05 4.84 -7.39
C TYR A 152 -5.19 3.83 -7.22
N ILE A 153 -6.14 3.78 -8.16
CA ILE A 153 -7.27 2.84 -8.10
C ILE A 153 -6.75 1.40 -8.11
N ALA A 154 -5.79 1.09 -8.99
CA ALA A 154 -5.19 -0.22 -9.04
C ALA A 154 -4.39 -0.54 -7.75
N GLY A 155 -3.75 0.46 -7.12
CA GLY A 155 -3.12 0.31 -5.82
C GLY A 155 -4.09 -0.11 -4.71
N TYR A 156 -5.31 0.44 -4.67
CA TYR A 156 -6.35 -0.01 -3.72
C TYR A 156 -6.77 -1.46 -3.96
N ILE A 157 -6.91 -1.87 -5.22
CA ILE A 157 -7.16 -3.27 -5.58
C ILE A 157 -5.99 -4.14 -5.11
N GLY A 158 -4.76 -3.68 -5.33
CA GLY A 158 -3.53 -4.32 -4.88
C GLY A 158 -3.45 -4.49 -3.36
N CYS A 159 -3.98 -3.55 -2.57
CA CYS A 159 -4.09 -3.71 -1.12
C CYS A 159 -4.97 -4.90 -0.74
N VAL A 160 -6.13 -5.02 -1.38
CA VAL A 160 -7.10 -6.11 -1.11
C VAL A 160 -6.54 -7.46 -1.56
N VAL A 161 -6.02 -7.54 -2.80
CA VAL A 161 -5.41 -8.76 -3.34
C VAL A 161 -4.19 -9.15 -2.51
N GLY A 162 -3.34 -8.18 -2.17
CA GLY A 162 -2.17 -8.38 -1.34
C GLY A 162 -2.54 -8.95 0.03
N LEU A 163 -3.58 -8.42 0.68
CA LEU A 163 -4.07 -8.93 1.95
C LEU A 163 -4.55 -10.38 1.83
N ILE A 164 -5.34 -10.71 0.82
CA ILE A 164 -5.85 -12.08 0.59
C ILE A 164 -4.67 -13.05 0.38
N VAL A 165 -3.73 -12.70 -0.50
CA VAL A 165 -2.55 -13.52 -0.79
C VAL A 165 -1.66 -13.65 0.46
N GLY A 166 -1.48 -12.56 1.20
CA GLY A 166 -0.70 -12.53 2.44
C GLY A 166 -1.29 -13.42 3.54
N LEU A 167 -2.61 -13.43 3.69
CA LEU A 167 -3.31 -14.32 4.62
C LEU A 167 -3.24 -15.78 4.16
N GLY A 168 -3.40 -16.04 2.86
CA GLY A 168 -3.21 -17.37 2.28
C GLY A 168 -1.80 -17.92 2.53
N TYR A 169 -0.78 -17.07 2.37
CA TYR A 169 0.60 -17.41 2.70
C TYR A 169 0.77 -17.78 4.18
N LEU A 170 0.25 -16.96 5.10
CA LEU A 170 0.32 -17.27 6.53
C LEU A 170 -0.41 -18.58 6.87
N GLY A 171 -1.58 -18.82 6.28
CA GLY A 171 -2.33 -20.06 6.44
C GLY A 171 -1.53 -21.28 5.99
N HIS A 172 -0.90 -21.21 4.82
CA HIS A 172 -0.04 -22.27 4.29
C HIS A 172 1.17 -22.56 5.20
N VAL A 173 1.84 -21.51 5.70
CA VAL A 173 2.99 -21.68 6.61
C VAL A 173 2.55 -22.25 7.96
N ALA A 174 1.39 -21.83 8.48
CA ALA A 174 0.86 -22.37 9.72
C ALA A 174 0.50 -23.86 9.60
N PHE A 175 -0.10 -24.26 8.47
CA PHE A 175 -0.46 -25.64 8.17
C PHE A 175 0.78 -26.55 8.08
N THR A 176 1.77 -26.16 7.27
CA THR A 176 3.00 -26.94 7.07
C THR A 176 3.81 -27.12 8.36
N GLN A 177 3.87 -26.09 9.21
CA GLN A 177 4.48 -26.23 10.55
C GLN A 177 3.70 -27.17 11.47
N GLY A 178 2.37 -27.24 11.32
CA GLY A 178 1.53 -28.18 12.05
C GLY A 178 1.82 -29.63 11.67
N GLU A 179 1.98 -29.91 10.37
CA GLU A 179 2.31 -31.26 9.89
C GLU A 179 3.69 -31.73 10.34
N LEU A 180 4.71 -30.87 10.24
CA LEU A 180 6.07 -31.19 10.69
C LEU A 180 6.11 -31.58 12.18
N ARG A 181 5.36 -30.87 13.04
CA ARG A 181 5.27 -31.19 14.47
C ARG A 181 4.57 -32.52 14.77
N ARG A 182 3.61 -32.92 13.92
CA ARG A 182 2.93 -34.21 14.07
C ARG A 182 3.88 -35.34 13.68
N ALA A 183 4.61 -35.18 12.58
CA ALA A 183 5.60 -36.16 12.13
C ALA A 183 6.78 -36.32 13.11
N GLU A 184 7.19 -35.25 13.82
CA GLU A 184 8.22 -35.33 14.88
C GLU A 184 7.73 -35.99 16.18
N ALA A 185 6.41 -36.16 16.35
CA ALA A 185 5.80 -36.72 17.56
C ALA A 185 5.42 -38.21 17.42
N GLU A 186 5.53 -38.77 16.22
CA GLU A 186 5.34 -40.20 15.90
C GLU A 186 6.69 -40.94 15.90
#